data_AF-A0A0C9WRG2-F1
#
_entry.id   AF-A0A0C9WRG2-F1
#
_cell.length_a   1.000
_cell.length_b   1.000
_cell.length_c   1.000
_cell.angle_alpha   90.00
_cell.angle_beta   90.00
_cell.angle_gamma   90.00
#
_symmetry.space_group_name_H-M   'P 1'
#
loop_
_entity.id
_entity.type
_entity.pdbx_description
1 polymer ?
#
loop_
_entity_poly.entity_id
_entity_poly.type
_entity_poly.pdbx_seq_one_letter_code
_entity_poly.pdbx_strand_id
1 'polypeptide(L)' 'NVGGAPLSALATARNIDDIGTVQYPEGVRSPKPELNANVKHGRFRYDRDFLLQFRGVCTQKPD' A
#
# COMPACT_ATOMS: atom_id res chain seq x y z
N ASN A 1 -12.82 4.05 -20.51
CA ASN A 1 -13.41 2.89 -19.83
C ASN A 1 -12.30 2.10 -19.14
N VAL A 2 -11.93 2.47 -17.91
CA VAL A 2 -11.01 1.68 -17.08
C VAL A 2 -11.49 1.85 -15.63
N GLY A 3 -12.42 1.00 -15.24
CA GLY A 3 -13.08 1.01 -13.92
C GLY A 3 -13.32 -0.41 -13.41
N GLY A 4 -12.35 -1.30 -13.63
CA GLY A 4 -12.42 -2.71 -13.23
C GLY A 4 -11.84 -2.95 -11.83
N ALA A 5 -12.73 -2.96 -10.83
CA ALA A 5 -12.70 -3.64 -9.53
C ALA A 5 -11.37 -3.79 -8.75
N PRO A 6 -11.00 -2.85 -7.86
CA PRO A 6 -10.02 -3.08 -6.79
C PRO A 6 -10.39 -4.21 -5.81
N LEU A 7 -11.67 -4.59 -5.68
CA LEU A 7 -12.10 -5.66 -4.77
C LEU A 7 -11.64 -7.06 -5.18
N SER A 8 -11.66 -7.41 -6.48
CA SER A 8 -11.16 -8.72 -6.94
C SER A 8 -9.63 -8.83 -6.85
N ALA A 9 -8.93 -7.70 -7.02
CA ALA A 9 -7.49 -7.63 -6.82
C ALA A 9 -7.12 -7.79 -5.34
N LEU A 10 -7.86 -7.16 -4.42
CA LEU A 10 -7.63 -7.30 -2.97
C LEU A 10 -7.89 -8.74 -2.49
N ALA A 11 -8.93 -9.40 -3.00
CA ALA A 11 -9.26 -10.79 -2.64
C ALA A 11 -8.18 -11.81 -3.05
N THR A 12 -7.39 -11.50 -4.08
CA THR A 12 -6.32 -12.38 -4.59
C THR A 12 -4.92 -11.87 -4.26
N ALA A 13 -4.81 -10.71 -3.62
CA ALA A 13 -3.55 -10.12 -3.21
C ALA A 13 -2.87 -10.97 -2.12
N ARG A 14 -1.54 -10.91 -2.08
CA ARG A 14 -0.73 -11.50 -1.01
C ARG A 14 -0.29 -10.40 -0.06
N ASN A 15 -0.17 -10.75 1.22
CA ASN A 15 0.43 -9.86 2.20
C ASN A 15 1.88 -9.53 1.79
N ILE A 16 2.31 -8.30 2.07
CA ILE A 16 3.68 -7.87 1.85
C ILE A 16 4.53 -8.39 3.02
N ASP A 17 5.58 -9.14 2.71
CA ASP A 17 6.52 -9.66 3.73
C ASP A 17 7.68 -8.70 3.97
N ASP A 18 8.17 -8.04 2.91
CA ASP A 18 9.22 -7.01 2.97
C ASP A 18 8.77 -5.75 2.24
N ILE A 19 8.65 -4.66 2.99
CA ILE A 19 8.21 -3.34 2.52
C ILE A 19 9.16 -2.74 1.48
N GLY A 20 10.44 -3.13 1.46
CA GLY A 20 11.43 -2.67 0.49
C GLY A 20 11.29 -3.31 -0.89
N THR A 21 10.51 -4.39 -1.01
CA THR A 21 10.36 -5.13 -2.28
C THR A 21 9.24 -4.58 -3.17
N VAL A 22 8.38 -3.72 -2.63
CA VAL A 22 7.22 -3.18 -3.35
C VAL A 22 7.65 -2.01 -4.21
N GLN A 23 7.46 -2.14 -5.52
CA GLN A 23 7.69 -1.04 -6.46
C GLN A 23 6.43 -0.20 -6.61
N TYR A 24 6.59 1.11 -6.43
CA TYR A 24 5.52 2.08 -6.62
C TYR A 24 5.68 2.75 -8.01
N PRO A 25 4.58 2.97 -8.73
CA PRO A 25 4.63 3.64 -10.02
C PRO A 25 5.00 5.12 -9.88
N GLU A 26 5.32 5.76 -11.00
CA GLU A 26 5.61 7.19 -11.04
C GLU A 26 4.47 8.01 -10.41
N GLY A 27 4.83 9.00 -9.59
CA GLY A 27 3.87 9.85 -8.87
C GLY A 27 3.32 9.27 -7.56
N VAL A 28 3.57 7.99 -7.26
CA VAL A 28 3.24 7.37 -5.98
C VAL A 28 4.49 7.20 -5.13
N ARG A 29 4.49 7.79 -3.94
CA ARG A 29 5.62 7.71 -3.01
C ARG A 29 5.61 6.39 -2.25
N SER A 30 6.79 5.81 -2.05
CA SER A 30 7.00 4.67 -1.17
C SER A 30 6.94 5.08 0.32
N PRO A 31 6.78 4.13 1.25
CA PRO A 31 6.92 4.38 2.68
C PRO A 31 8.33 4.87 3.02
N LYS A 32 8.43 5.78 3.99
CA LYS A 32 9.71 6.29 4.50
C LYS A 32 10.57 5.14 5.09
N PRO A 33 11.75 4.84 4.54
CA PRO A 33 12.61 3.76 5.03
C PRO A 33 13.01 3.94 6.51
N GLU A 34 13.22 5.18 6.94
CA GLU A 34 13.62 5.51 8.31
C GLU A 34 12.57 5.11 9.37
N LEU A 35 11.30 5.02 8.99
CA LEU A 35 10.23 4.56 9.90
C LEU A 35 10.28 3.05 10.13
N ASN A 36 10.89 2.30 9.21
CA ASN A 36 10.89 0.84 9.19
C ASN A 36 12.26 0.22 9.52
N ALA A 37 13.34 1.00 9.57
CA ALA A 37 14.71 0.52 9.81
C ALA A 37 14.90 -0.37 11.05
N ASN A 38 14.12 -0.18 12.11
CA ASN A 38 14.22 -0.93 13.38
C ASN A 38 12.90 -1.61 13.78
N VAL A 39 12.00 -1.84 12.83
CA VAL A 39 10.71 -2.46 13.13
C VAL A 39 10.85 -3.98 13.16
N LYS A 40 10.17 -4.63 14.12
CA LYS A 40 10.10 -6.10 14.17
C LYS A 40 9.42 -6.64 12.91
N HIS A 41 9.89 -7.78 12.39
CA HIS A 41 9.28 -8.45 11.25
C HIS A 41 7.75 -8.56 11.36
N GLY A 42 7.07 -8.38 10.22
CA GLY A 42 5.61 -8.41 10.12
C GLY A 42 4.90 -7.16 10.65
N ARG A 43 5.63 -6.12 11.07
CA ARG A 43 5.06 -4.80 11.38
C ARG A 43 5.59 -3.77 10.40
N PHE A 44 4.71 -2.88 9.95
CA PHE A 44 5.05 -1.80 9.04
C PHE A 44 4.57 -0.47 9.61
N ARG A 45 5.41 0.56 9.48
CA ARG A 45 5.10 1.94 9.84
C ARG A 45 4.97 2.78 8.59
N TYR A 46 3.89 3.54 8.53
CA TYR A 46 3.57 4.42 7.42
C TYR A 46 3.39 5.84 7.95
N ASP A 47 3.86 6.84 7.21
CA ASP A 47 3.53 8.22 7.52
C ASP A 47 2.15 8.59 6.96
N ARG A 48 1.64 9.72 7.42
CA ARG A 48 0.31 10.21 7.03
C ARG A 48 0.21 10.44 5.53
N ASP A 49 1.24 11.05 4.93
CA ASP A 49 1.21 11.44 3.52
C ASP A 49 1.18 10.22 2.61
N PHE A 50 1.92 9.15 2.95
CA PHE A 50 1.85 7.88 2.25
C PHE A 50 0.43 7.30 2.27
N LEU A 51 -0.18 7.21 3.47
CA LEU A 51 -1.52 6.62 3.64
C LEU A 51 -2.59 7.41 2.87
N LEU A 52 -2.47 8.72 2.80
CA LEU A 52 -3.43 9.57 2.11
C LEU A 52 -3.45 9.39 0.58
N GLN A 53 -2.38 8.86 -0.02
CA GLN A 53 -2.35 8.54 -1.46
C GLN A 53 -3.44 7.53 -1.84
N PHE A 54 -3.85 6.66 -0.90
CA PHE A 54 -4.87 5.63 -1.14
C PHE A 54 -6.30 6.15 -1.05
N ARG A 55 -6.53 7.37 -0.53
CA ARG A 55 -7.88 7.93 -0.32
C ARG A 55 -8.71 7.99 -1.60
N GLY A 56 -8.08 8.30 -2.74
CA GLY A 56 -8.75 8.36 -4.05
C GLY A 56 -8.71 7.03 -4.83
N VAL A 57 -8.00 6.02 -4.32
CA VAL A 57 -7.76 4.75 -5.00
C VAL A 57 -8.69 3.67 -4.46
N CYS A 58 -8.73 3.50 -3.13
CA CYS A 58 -9.56 2.49 -2.46
C CYS A 58 -10.91 3.09 -2.06
N THR A 59 -11.74 3.45 -3.03
CA THR A 59 -13.03 4.13 -2.80
C THR A 59 -14.22 3.18 -2.72
N GLN A 60 -14.02 1.91 -3.08
CA GLN A 60 -15.07 0.89 -3.02
C GLN A 60 -15.31 0.43 -1.58
N LYS A 61 -16.56 0.08 -1.27
CA LYS A 61 -16.93 -0.47 0.03
C LYS A 61 -16.29 -1.87 0.18
N PRO A 62 -15.63 -2.17 1.30
CA PRO A 62 -15.19 -3.54 1.59
C PRO A 62 -16.40 -4.44 1.84
N ASP A 63 -16.30 -5.72 1.48
CA ASP A 63 -17.31 -6.74 1.76
C ASP A 63 -17.38 -7.08 3.26
#